data_AF-A0A261EVK2-F1
#
_entry.id   AF-A0A261EVK2-F1
#
_cell.length_a   1.000
_cell.length_b   1.000
_cell.length_c   1.000
_cell.angle_alpha   90.00
_cell.angle_beta   90.00
_cell.angle_gamma   90.00
#
_symmetry.space_group_name_H-M   'P 1'
#
loop_
_entity.id
_entity.type
_entity.pdbx_description
1 polymer ?
#
loop_
_entity_poly.entity_id
_entity_poly.type
_entity_poly.pdbx_seq_one_letter_code
_entity_poly.pdbx_strand_id
1 'polypeptide(L)'
;MRQTLRKFGMALIAFIVGAATLIGGTVTAQAATNSGPGYWFNPFREGPVFAGKHGVGLGVIGMKDGLPVYCIESGIPAGSLEGNWQPADDMNSRIGATLVDRNKGDMSDMTQAAVQYAIHDHLDQGSSAWSVYKRQSLEGANMADVANRAAQLWNDAAQNVPANGTVD
;
A
#
# COMPACT_ATOMS: atom_id res chain seq x y z
N MET A 1 23.08 -29.77 12.27
CA MET A 1 23.08 -29.24 10.89
C MET A 1 22.37 -27.89 10.94
N ARG A 2 23.12 -26.78 10.86
CA ARG A 2 22.60 -25.41 11.04
C ARG A 2 22.00 -24.93 9.73
N GLN A 3 20.71 -24.64 9.70
CA GLN A 3 20.09 -23.88 8.60
C GLN A 3 20.47 -22.41 8.75
N THR A 4 21.38 -21.94 7.91
CA THR A 4 21.73 -20.53 7.79
C THR A 4 20.60 -19.81 7.07
N LEU A 5 19.81 -19.03 7.82
CA LEU A 5 18.96 -17.96 7.31
C LEU A 5 19.79 -17.07 6.38
N ARG A 6 19.50 -17.09 5.08
CA ARG A 6 19.86 -15.99 4.19
C ARG A 6 18.83 -14.88 4.41
N LYS A 7 19.16 -13.97 5.32
CA LYS A 7 18.55 -12.64 5.41
C LYS A 7 18.85 -11.91 4.10
N PHE A 8 17.88 -11.82 3.20
CA PHE A 8 17.90 -10.80 2.16
C PHE A 8 17.19 -9.59 2.75
N GLY A 9 17.99 -8.65 3.28
CA GLY A 9 17.50 -7.33 3.61
C GLY A 9 17.13 -6.61 2.33
N MET A 10 15.87 -6.21 2.21
CA MET A 10 15.40 -5.25 1.22
C MET A 10 14.80 -4.11 2.02
N ALA A 11 15.45 -2.96 1.98
CA ALA A 11 14.91 -1.71 2.49
C ALA A 11 13.76 -1.33 1.56
N LEU A 12 12.51 -1.53 1.99
CA LEU A 12 11.34 -1.19 1.18
C LEU A 12 11.04 0.30 1.35
N ILE A 13 11.02 1.04 0.25
CA ILE A 13 10.52 2.41 0.21
C ILE A 13 9.00 2.31 0.34
N ALA A 14 8.45 2.79 1.44
CA ALA A 14 7.02 3.03 1.53
C ALA A 14 6.76 4.53 1.29
N PHE A 15 5.51 4.88 1.01
CA PHE A 15 5.10 6.25 0.73
C PHE A 15 4.49 6.87 2.00
N ILE A 16 5.18 7.83 2.62
CA ILE A 16 4.58 8.70 3.65
C ILE A 16 4.41 10.07 3.04
N VAL A 17 3.14 10.48 2.96
CA VAL A 17 2.83 11.90 3.02
C VAL A 17 2.81 12.27 4.48
N GLY A 18 3.68 13.16 4.92
CA GLY A 18 3.66 13.61 6.31
C GLY A 18 4.43 14.91 6.47
N ALA A 19 3.69 16.01 6.63
CA ALA A 19 4.24 17.22 7.20
C ALA A 19 4.84 16.89 8.58
N ALA A 20 6.13 17.19 8.73
CA ALA A 20 6.93 16.80 9.89
C ALA A 20 6.38 17.41 11.20
N THR A 21 6.15 16.57 12.21
CA THR A 21 6.26 16.99 13.61
C THR A 21 6.93 15.89 14.44
N LEU A 22 8.18 16.13 14.82
CA LEU A 22 8.90 15.34 15.83
C LEU A 22 8.22 15.50 17.19
N ILE A 23 8.07 14.42 17.96
CA ILE A 23 8.37 14.33 19.40
C ILE A 23 8.47 12.85 19.78
N GLY A 24 9.50 12.54 20.56
CA GLY A 24 10.03 11.20 20.76
C GLY A 24 9.14 10.21 21.52
N GLY A 25 9.26 8.96 21.11
CA GLY A 25 8.85 7.78 21.85
C GLY A 25 9.51 6.58 21.18
N THR A 26 10.22 5.77 21.95
CA THR A 26 10.78 4.50 21.48
C THR A 26 9.63 3.62 20.98
N VAL A 27 9.51 3.46 19.67
CA VAL A 27 8.57 2.52 19.05
C VAL A 27 9.20 1.14 19.00
N THR A 28 8.46 0.17 19.50
CA THR A 28 8.79 -1.25 19.43
C THR A 28 8.37 -1.77 18.06
N ALA A 29 9.30 -2.37 17.32
CA ALA A 29 9.01 -3.02 16.04
C ALA A 29 7.91 -4.08 16.19
N GLN A 30 6.77 -3.85 15.53
CA GLN A 30 5.76 -4.88 15.28
C GLN A 30 5.75 -5.19 13.78
N ALA A 31 5.67 -6.47 13.45
CA ALA A 31 5.32 -6.87 12.10
C ALA A 31 3.90 -6.34 11.81
N ALA A 32 3.75 -5.58 10.73
CA ALA A 32 2.46 -5.25 10.18
C ALA A 32 1.76 -6.55 9.76
N THR A 33 0.85 -7.04 10.60
CA THR A 33 -0.24 -7.88 10.10
C THR A 33 -1.09 -6.98 9.20
N ASN A 34 -1.62 -7.47 8.08
CA ASN A 34 -2.63 -6.75 7.28
C ASN A 34 -3.92 -6.59 8.11
N SER A 35 -3.89 -5.71 9.11
CA SER A 35 -4.94 -5.52 10.12
C SER A 35 -5.60 -4.15 10.01
N GLY A 36 -5.20 -3.34 9.02
CA GLY A 36 -5.91 -2.12 8.66
C GLY A 36 -7.08 -2.42 7.70
N PRO A 37 -7.95 -1.43 7.43
CA PRO A 37 -9.10 -1.63 6.55
C PRO A 37 -8.67 -2.04 5.14
N GLY A 38 -9.46 -2.94 4.56
CA GLY A 38 -9.21 -3.53 3.25
C GLY A 38 -9.77 -4.95 3.15
N TYR A 39 -9.37 -5.65 2.10
CA TYR A 39 -9.81 -7.03 1.85
C TYR A 39 -8.65 -8.00 1.77
N TRP A 40 -8.90 -9.25 2.14
CA TRP A 40 -7.99 -10.34 1.88
C TRP A 40 -8.22 -10.93 0.50
N PHE A 41 -7.16 -11.37 -0.16
CA PHE A 41 -7.31 -12.26 -1.31
C PHE A 41 -7.73 -13.65 -0.84
N ASN A 42 -8.68 -14.28 -1.55
CA ASN A 42 -8.92 -15.71 -1.39
C ASN A 42 -7.64 -16.48 -1.71
N PRO A 43 -7.38 -17.66 -1.12
CA PRO A 43 -6.21 -18.45 -1.45
C PRO A 43 -6.09 -18.74 -2.96
N PHE A 44 -4.91 -18.50 -3.53
CA PHE A 44 -4.66 -18.77 -4.94
C PHE A 44 -3.21 -19.20 -5.19
N ARG A 45 -2.99 -19.79 -6.37
CA ARG A 45 -1.67 -20.09 -6.93
C ARG A 45 -1.73 -19.90 -8.44
N GLU A 46 -0.92 -19.01 -8.96
CA GLU A 46 -0.78 -18.78 -10.40
C GLU A 46 0.69 -18.57 -10.74
N GLY A 47 1.29 -19.56 -11.41
CA GLY A 47 2.72 -19.57 -11.68
C GLY A 47 3.56 -19.47 -10.39
N PRO A 48 4.54 -18.54 -10.31
CA PRO A 48 5.36 -18.34 -9.11
C PRO A 48 4.65 -17.56 -7.99
N VAL A 49 3.50 -16.95 -8.28
CA VAL A 49 2.77 -16.10 -7.34
C VAL A 49 1.73 -16.94 -6.59
N PHE A 50 1.76 -16.90 -5.26
CA PHE A 50 0.83 -17.64 -4.42
C PHE A 50 0.45 -16.84 -3.18
N ALA A 51 -0.77 -17.04 -2.69
CA ALA A 51 -1.23 -16.55 -1.39
C ALA A 51 -1.95 -17.66 -0.64
N GLY A 52 -1.54 -17.90 0.60
CA GLY A 52 -2.31 -18.69 1.54
C GLY A 52 -3.48 -17.90 2.12
N LYS A 53 -4.29 -18.53 2.97
CA LYS A 53 -5.36 -17.83 3.70
C LYS A 53 -4.78 -16.65 4.47
N HIS A 54 -5.35 -15.47 4.25
CA HIS A 54 -4.89 -14.20 4.86
C HIS A 54 -3.39 -13.93 4.67
N GLY A 55 -2.81 -14.42 3.56
CA GLY A 55 -1.40 -14.24 3.23
C GLY A 55 -1.10 -12.95 2.49
N VAL A 56 -2.07 -12.43 1.73
CA VAL A 56 -1.97 -11.17 0.97
C VAL A 56 -3.29 -10.43 1.11
N GLY A 57 -3.23 -9.14 1.41
CA GLY A 57 -4.38 -8.25 1.52
C GLY A 57 -4.18 -7.00 0.69
N LEU A 58 -5.29 -6.35 0.40
CA LEU A 58 -5.44 -5.17 -0.43
C LEU A 58 -6.05 -4.07 0.44
N GLY A 59 -5.22 -3.19 0.97
CA GLY A 59 -5.63 -2.13 1.89
C GLY A 59 -4.46 -1.60 2.71
N VAL A 60 -4.78 -1.04 3.87
CA VAL A 60 -3.80 -0.43 4.77
C VAL A 60 -2.91 -1.50 5.42
N ILE A 61 -1.59 -1.38 5.25
CA ILE A 61 -0.63 -2.30 5.88
C ILE A 61 -0.28 -1.87 7.30
N GLY A 62 -0.50 -0.62 7.66
CA GLY A 62 -0.25 -0.10 8.99
C GLY A 62 -0.53 1.39 9.09
N MET A 63 -0.27 1.96 10.26
CA MET A 63 -0.40 3.40 10.50
C MET A 63 0.95 3.98 10.87
N LYS A 64 1.22 5.21 10.43
CA LYS A 64 2.37 5.99 10.87
C LYS A 64 1.96 7.44 11.07
N ASP A 65 2.25 7.96 12.27
CA ASP A 65 1.90 9.33 12.65
C ASP A 65 0.41 9.67 12.43
N GLY A 66 -0.46 8.68 12.66
CA GLY A 66 -1.91 8.80 12.47
C GLY A 66 -2.40 8.64 11.02
N LEU A 67 -1.50 8.35 10.07
CA LEU A 67 -1.81 8.23 8.64
C LEU A 67 -1.73 6.77 8.17
N PRO A 68 -2.62 6.35 7.25
CA PRO A 68 -2.57 5.02 6.66
C PRO A 68 -1.33 4.85 5.76
N VAL A 69 -0.68 3.70 5.90
CA VAL A 69 0.49 3.31 5.10
C VAL A 69 0.09 2.22 4.12
N TYR A 70 0.67 2.30 2.93
CA TYR A 70 0.41 1.42 1.80
C TYR A 70 1.70 0.83 1.23
N CYS A 71 1.61 -0.39 0.70
CA CYS A 71 2.68 -1.00 -0.08
C CYS A 71 2.70 -0.40 -1.49
N ILE A 72 3.85 0.04 -1.99
CA ILE A 72 3.97 0.42 -3.40
C ILE A 72 4.36 -0.77 -4.28
N GLU A 73 5.08 -1.75 -3.73
CA GLU A 73 5.55 -2.94 -4.46
C GLU A 73 4.66 -4.17 -4.19
N SER A 74 4.09 -4.77 -5.23
CA SER A 74 3.32 -6.01 -5.09
C SER A 74 4.22 -7.25 -5.03
N GLY A 75 3.84 -8.30 -4.31
CA GLY A 75 4.59 -9.56 -4.27
C GLY A 75 5.93 -9.51 -3.52
N ILE A 76 6.30 -8.36 -2.97
CA ILE A 76 7.40 -8.21 -2.02
C ILE A 76 6.77 -8.08 -0.62
N PRO A 77 7.19 -8.89 0.37
CA PRO A 77 6.72 -8.72 1.74
C PRO A 77 6.98 -7.30 2.23
N ALA A 78 5.99 -6.69 2.88
CA ALA A 78 6.18 -5.40 3.52
C ALA A 78 7.38 -5.45 4.48
N GLY A 79 8.31 -4.52 4.30
CA GLY A 79 9.43 -4.32 5.20
C GLY A 79 8.99 -3.71 6.53
N SER A 80 9.96 -3.38 7.38
CA SER A 80 9.68 -2.56 8.57
C SER A 80 9.15 -1.18 8.14
N LEU A 81 8.18 -0.65 8.88
CA LEU A 81 7.77 0.76 8.76
C LEU A 81 8.82 1.72 9.37
N GLU A 82 9.85 1.16 9.99
CA GLU A 82 11.05 1.85 10.49
C GLU A 82 12.13 1.87 9.41
N GLY A 83 12.67 3.06 9.09
CA GLY A 83 13.70 3.21 8.06
C GLY A 83 13.80 4.64 7.54
N ASN A 84 14.77 4.87 6.64
CA ASN A 84 14.92 6.14 5.94
C ASN A 84 13.96 6.15 4.74
N TRP A 85 12.93 6.99 4.82
CA TRP A 85 11.96 7.20 3.75
C TRP A 85 12.57 8.12 2.71
N GLN A 86 12.52 7.70 1.45
CA GLN A 86 12.99 8.55 0.35
C GLN A 86 11.81 9.40 -0.13
N PRO A 87 12.01 10.72 -0.31
CA PRO A 87 11.01 11.52 -1.00
C PRO A 87 10.89 11.03 -2.44
N ALA A 88 9.66 10.99 -2.93
CA ALA A 88 9.37 10.77 -4.34
C ALA A 88 8.59 11.98 -4.86
N ASP A 89 9.11 12.61 -5.90
CA ASP A 89 8.67 13.92 -6.40
C ASP A 89 8.09 13.87 -7.82
N ASP A 90 8.11 12.70 -8.47
CA ASP A 90 7.50 12.50 -9.76
C ASP A 90 5.96 12.70 -9.70
N MET A 91 5.37 12.95 -10.88
CA MET A 91 3.95 13.27 -10.94
C MET A 91 3.05 12.16 -10.38
N ASN A 92 3.33 10.88 -10.65
CA ASN A 92 2.50 9.80 -10.13
C ASN A 92 2.63 9.70 -8.62
N SER A 93 3.83 9.89 -8.08
CA SER A 93 4.05 9.98 -6.63
C SER A 93 3.22 11.12 -6.00
N ARG A 94 3.18 12.30 -6.62
CA ARG A 94 2.35 13.42 -6.16
C ARG A 94 0.84 13.14 -6.24
N ILE A 95 0.40 12.41 -7.27
CA ILE A 95 -0.99 11.95 -7.38
C ILE A 95 -1.30 10.93 -6.28
N GLY A 96 -0.42 9.96 -6.05
CA GLY A 96 -0.54 8.97 -4.97
C GLY A 96 -0.58 9.64 -3.59
N ALA A 97 0.22 10.68 -3.38
CA ALA A 97 0.18 11.51 -2.18
C ALA A 97 -1.20 12.14 -1.97
N THR A 98 -1.70 12.81 -3.01
CA THR A 98 -3.00 13.48 -3.00
C THR A 98 -4.14 12.48 -2.81
N LEU A 99 -4.02 11.29 -3.39
CA LEU A 99 -4.97 10.19 -3.24
C LEU A 99 -5.07 9.75 -1.77
N VAL A 100 -3.94 9.45 -1.12
CA VAL A 100 -3.92 9.03 0.29
C VAL A 100 -4.47 10.16 1.17
N ASP A 101 -4.01 11.38 0.94
CA ASP A 101 -4.37 12.54 1.74
C ASP A 101 -5.88 12.82 1.76
N ARG A 102 -6.52 12.79 0.59
CA ARG A 102 -7.97 13.04 0.46
C ARG A 102 -8.84 11.90 1.00
N ASN A 103 -8.29 10.70 1.14
CA ASN A 103 -9.03 9.51 1.54
C ASN A 103 -8.62 8.96 2.92
N LYS A 104 -7.68 9.60 3.63
CA LYS A 104 -7.24 9.20 4.98
C LYS A 104 -8.34 9.25 6.04
N GLY A 105 -9.40 10.01 5.81
CA GLY A 105 -10.55 10.12 6.70
C GLY A 105 -11.62 9.03 6.53
N ASP A 106 -11.65 8.31 5.41
CA ASP A 106 -12.61 7.24 5.13
C ASP A 106 -11.93 5.87 5.24
N MET A 107 -11.92 5.34 6.46
CA MET A 107 -11.31 4.06 6.80
C MET A 107 -12.22 2.84 6.49
N SER A 108 -13.15 2.96 5.53
CA SER A 108 -13.90 1.79 5.04
C SER A 108 -13.03 0.84 4.21
N ASP A 109 -13.31 -0.46 4.28
CA ASP A 109 -12.55 -1.47 3.54
C ASP A 109 -12.54 -1.20 2.03
N MET A 110 -13.68 -0.78 1.46
CA MET A 110 -13.79 -0.43 0.04
C MET A 110 -12.88 0.74 -0.35
N THR A 111 -12.90 1.83 0.42
CA THR A 111 -12.08 3.01 0.10
C THR A 111 -10.61 2.69 0.25
N GLN A 112 -10.19 2.07 1.35
CA GLN A 112 -8.76 1.80 1.56
C GLN A 112 -8.22 0.71 0.60
N ALA A 113 -9.03 -0.29 0.24
CA ALA A 113 -8.66 -1.24 -0.82
C ALA A 113 -8.54 -0.56 -2.19
N ALA A 114 -9.43 0.37 -2.51
CA ALA A 114 -9.36 1.14 -3.76
C ALA A 114 -8.15 2.07 -3.82
N VAL A 115 -7.75 2.69 -2.70
CA VAL A 115 -6.50 3.45 -2.60
C VAL A 115 -5.30 2.55 -2.88
N GLN A 116 -5.19 1.41 -2.21
CA GLN A 116 -4.09 0.47 -2.42
C GLN A 116 -4.05 -0.09 -3.85
N TYR A 117 -5.22 -0.39 -4.43
CA TYR A 117 -5.33 -0.82 -5.83
C TYR A 117 -4.75 0.24 -6.77
N ALA A 118 -5.16 1.51 -6.63
CA ALA A 118 -4.67 2.59 -7.47
C ALA A 118 -3.15 2.80 -7.33
N ILE A 119 -2.63 2.71 -6.10
CA ILE A 119 -1.19 2.76 -5.86
C ILE A 119 -0.47 1.67 -6.65
N HIS A 120 -0.94 0.41 -6.62
CA HIS A 120 -0.29 -0.65 -7.40
C HIS A 120 -0.46 -0.48 -8.93
N ASP A 121 -1.58 0.05 -9.41
CA ASP A 121 -1.77 0.26 -10.85
C ASP A 121 -0.86 1.36 -11.42
N HIS A 122 -0.36 2.28 -10.59
CA HIS A 122 0.39 3.46 -11.05
C HIS A 122 1.82 3.59 -10.51
N LEU A 123 2.15 2.95 -9.39
CA LEU A 123 3.42 3.15 -8.66
C LEU A 123 4.21 1.86 -8.41
N ASP A 124 3.72 0.70 -8.84
CA ASP A 124 4.40 -0.58 -8.60
C ASP A 124 5.76 -0.66 -9.34
N GLN A 125 6.84 -0.80 -8.58
CA GLN A 125 8.23 -0.66 -9.08
C GLN A 125 8.79 -1.98 -9.64
N GLY A 126 8.01 -2.67 -10.48
CA GLY A 126 8.55 -3.75 -11.33
C GLY A 126 8.26 -5.18 -10.89
N SER A 127 7.32 -5.39 -9.98
CA SER A 127 6.76 -6.73 -9.75
C SER A 127 5.70 -7.08 -10.79
N SER A 128 5.77 -8.28 -11.36
CA SER A 128 4.69 -8.82 -12.21
C SER A 128 3.50 -9.35 -11.40
N ALA A 129 3.61 -9.41 -10.06
CA ALA A 129 2.62 -10.01 -9.19
C ALA A 129 1.28 -9.26 -9.21
N TRP A 130 1.28 -7.93 -9.34
CA TRP A 130 0.04 -7.16 -9.39
C TRP A 130 -0.88 -7.59 -10.52
N SER A 131 -0.31 -7.88 -11.71
CA SER A 131 -1.11 -8.39 -12.83
C SER A 131 -1.83 -9.69 -12.48
N VAL A 132 -1.20 -10.57 -11.71
CA VAL A 132 -1.81 -11.80 -11.19
C VAL A 132 -2.88 -11.47 -10.17
N TYR A 133 -2.60 -10.60 -9.20
CA TYR A 133 -3.53 -10.22 -8.13
C TYR A 133 -4.84 -9.66 -8.69
N LYS A 134 -4.81 -8.85 -9.75
CA LYS A 134 -6.02 -8.34 -10.42
C LYS A 134 -6.98 -9.41 -10.94
N ARG A 135 -6.51 -10.63 -11.18
CA ARG A 135 -7.34 -11.77 -11.64
C ARG A 135 -7.92 -12.60 -10.50
N GLN A 136 -7.50 -12.35 -9.26
CA GLN A 136 -7.91 -13.15 -8.12
C GLN A 136 -9.14 -12.54 -7.44
N SER A 137 -9.86 -13.37 -6.69
CA SER A 137 -11.03 -12.94 -5.93
C SER A 137 -10.65 -12.45 -4.53
N LEU A 138 -11.46 -11.52 -4.01
CA LEU A 138 -11.35 -11.00 -2.65
C LEU A 138 -12.34 -11.71 -1.72
N GLU A 139 -11.99 -11.80 -0.44
CA GLU A 139 -12.91 -12.19 0.63
C GLU A 139 -13.86 -11.02 0.92
N GLY A 140 -15.15 -11.18 0.62
CA GLY A 140 -16.18 -10.20 0.99
C GLY A 140 -16.32 -8.99 0.05
N ALA A 141 -15.61 -8.96 -1.09
CA ALA A 141 -15.71 -7.88 -2.07
C ALA A 141 -15.57 -8.36 -3.51
N ASN A 142 -16.02 -7.53 -4.45
CA ASN A 142 -15.82 -7.72 -5.88
C ASN A 142 -14.61 -6.89 -6.34
N MET A 143 -13.63 -7.54 -6.96
CA MET A 143 -12.42 -6.89 -7.47
C MET A 143 -12.74 -5.81 -8.52
N ALA A 144 -13.77 -6.01 -9.35
CA ALA A 144 -14.16 -5.02 -10.35
C ALA A 144 -14.71 -3.74 -9.71
N ASP A 145 -15.44 -3.85 -8.61
CA ASP A 145 -15.95 -2.67 -7.88
C ASP A 145 -14.80 -1.90 -7.22
N VAL A 146 -13.83 -2.61 -6.65
CA VAL A 146 -12.61 -2.01 -6.11
C VAL A 146 -11.82 -1.29 -7.20
N ALA A 147 -11.63 -1.93 -8.36
CA ALA A 147 -10.93 -1.35 -9.50
C ALA A 147 -11.64 -0.10 -10.05
N ASN A 148 -12.97 -0.13 -10.16
CA ASN A 148 -13.77 1.01 -10.59
C ASN A 148 -13.65 2.18 -9.61
N ARG A 149 -13.70 1.90 -8.30
CA ARG A 149 -13.52 2.92 -7.27
C ARG A 149 -12.10 3.47 -7.29
N ALA A 150 -11.10 2.63 -7.47
CA ALA A 150 -9.70 3.03 -7.57
C ALA A 150 -9.46 4.01 -8.73
N ALA A 151 -10.03 3.73 -9.90
CA ALA A 151 -9.94 4.63 -11.05
C ALA A 151 -10.60 5.99 -10.80
N GLN A 152 -11.75 6.02 -10.11
CA GLN A 152 -12.41 7.27 -9.71
C GLN A 152 -11.54 8.08 -8.75
N LEU A 153 -11.01 7.43 -7.71
CA LEU A 153 -10.19 8.08 -6.71
C LEU A 153 -8.88 8.62 -7.30
N TRP A 154 -8.22 7.86 -8.18
CA TRP A 154 -7.02 8.30 -8.86
C TRP A 154 -7.28 9.52 -9.75
N ASN A 155 -8.38 9.51 -10.52
CA ASN A 155 -8.75 10.64 -11.37
C ASN A 155 -9.07 11.90 -10.56
N ASP A 156 -9.78 11.77 -9.44
CA ASP A 156 -10.02 12.88 -8.51
C ASP A 156 -8.70 13.42 -7.94
N ALA A 157 -7.81 12.55 -7.47
CA ALA A 157 -6.50 12.95 -6.96
C ALA A 157 -5.67 13.67 -8.03
N ALA A 158 -5.65 13.15 -9.27
CA ALA A 158 -4.90 13.73 -10.38
C ALA A 158 -5.35 15.15 -10.75
N GLN A 159 -6.65 15.45 -10.58
CA GLN A 159 -7.21 16.78 -10.83
C GLN A 159 -6.96 17.77 -9.68
N ASN A 160 -6.60 17.26 -8.50
CA ASN A 160 -6.46 18.06 -7.29
C ASN A 160 -5.02 18.08 -6.75
N VAL A 161 -4.02 17.71 -7.58
CA VAL A 161 -2.60 17.79 -7.19
C VAL A 161 -2.23 19.25 -6.89
N PRO A 162 -1.75 19.57 -5.67
CA PRO A 162 -1.37 20.93 -5.32
C PRO A 162 -0.24 21.47 -6.20
N ALA A 163 -0.39 22.70 -6.69
CA ALA A 163 0.55 23.32 -7.64
C ALA A 163 1.99 23.43 -7.08
N ASN A 164 2.13 23.56 -5.76
CA ASN A 164 3.39 23.66 -5.02
C ASN A 164 3.86 22.34 -4.40
N GLY A 165 3.16 21.22 -4.62
CA GLY A 165 3.55 19.90 -4.11
C GLY A 165 3.28 19.66 -2.62
N THR A 166 2.56 20.55 -1.94
CA THR A 166 2.19 20.39 -0.53
C THR A 166 0.78 19.83 -0.42
N VAL A 167 0.63 18.67 0.22
CA VAL A 167 -0.65 18.03 0.60
C VAL A 167 -0.84 18.20 2.12
N ASP A 168 -2.08 18.39 2.59
CA ASP A 168 -2.42 18.94 3.91
C ASP A 168 -2.65 17.89 5.02
#